data_AF-A0A8S4GDE7-F1
#
_entry.id   AF-A0A8S4GDE7-F1
#
_cell.length_a   1.000
_cell.length_b   1.000
_cell.length_c   1.000
_cell.angle_alpha   90.00
_cell.angle_beta   90.00
_cell.angle_gamma   90.00
#
_symmetry.space_group_name_H-M   'P 1'
#
loop_
_entity.id
_entity.type
_entity.pdbx_description
1 polymer ?
#
loop_
_entity_poly.entity_id
_entity_poly.type
_entity_poly.pdbx_seq_one_letter_code
_entity_poly.pdbx_strand_id
1 'polypeptide(L)'
;MNGQYEEMRTKIGILENERSLYNDNILRLEMKVEELQNSSKRSIVEFRNIPQKEKETAADLMSLVSSVGKVVNVEIPSTEVRDIYRGPGKPDMNKALL
;
A
#
# COMPACT_ATOMS: atom_id res chain seq x y z
N MET A 1 42.42 -9.45 38.40
CA MET A 1 41.41 -9.46 37.33
C MET A 1 41.25 -8.03 36.83
N ASN A 2 41.30 -7.81 35.52
CA ASN A 2 41.44 -6.48 34.92
C ASN A 2 40.06 -5.81 34.81
N GLY A 3 39.71 -4.90 35.73
CA GLY A 3 38.35 -4.34 35.85
C GLY A 3 37.80 -3.66 34.59
N GLN A 4 38.69 -3.11 33.76
CA GLN A 4 38.31 -2.54 32.45
C GLN A 4 37.81 -3.60 31.46
N TYR A 5 38.34 -4.83 31.55
CA TYR A 5 37.91 -5.94 30.71
C TYR A 5 36.49 -6.38 31.05
N GLU A 6 36.16 -6.51 32.34
CA GLU A 6 34.81 -6.88 32.78
C GLU A 6 33.78 -5.78 32.48
N GLU A 7 34.16 -4.51 32.62
CA GLU A 7 33.29 -3.38 32.23
C GLU A 7 33.01 -3.40 30.72
N MET A 8 34.04 -3.62 29.90
CA MET A 8 33.89 -3.68 28.44
C MET A 8 33.05 -4.88 28.02
N ARG A 9 33.26 -6.04 28.63
CA ARG A 9 32.45 -7.25 28.41
C ARG A 9 30.99 -7.01 28.74
N THR A 10 30.71 -6.33 29.85
CA THR A 10 29.35 -5.98 30.27
C THR A 10 28.69 -5.03 29.26
N LYS A 11 29.41 -3.98 28.82
CA LYS A 11 28.91 -3.05 27.80
C LYS A 11 28.60 -3.75 26.47
N ILE A 12 29.46 -4.66 26.03
CA ILE A 12 29.21 -5.45 24.80
C ILE A 12 27.93 -6.28 24.95
N GLY A 13 27.74 -6.97 26.07
CA GLY A 13 26.53 -7.77 26.30
C GLY A 13 25.25 -6.93 26.32
N ILE A 14 25.31 -5.71 26.88
CA ILE A 14 24.17 -4.77 26.84
C ILE A 14 23.87 -4.35 25.39
N LEU A 15 24.91 -3.97 24.63
CA LEU A 15 24.76 -3.52 23.24
C LEU A 15 24.21 -4.64 22.33
N GLU A 16 24.62 -5.89 22.54
CA GLU A 16 24.10 -7.03 21.78
C GLU A 16 22.62 -7.27 22.08
N ASN A 17 22.22 -7.18 23.35
CA ASN A 17 20.83 -7.31 23.75
C ASN A 17 19.96 -6.15 23.20
N GLU A 18 20.42 -4.91 23.33
CA GLU A 18 19.75 -3.74 22.77
C GLU A 18 19.58 -3.86 21.26
N ARG A 19 20.63 -4.32 20.55
CA ARG A 19 20.56 -4.58 19.11
C ARG A 19 19.47 -5.62 18.78
N SER A 20 19.38 -6.70 19.56
CA SER A 20 18.33 -7.72 19.37
C SER A 20 16.93 -7.10 19.53
N LEU A 21 16.72 -6.35 20.61
CA LEU A 21 15.45 -5.67 20.90
C LEU A 21 15.07 -4.66 19.82
N TYR A 22 16.04 -3.94 19.25
CA TYR A 22 15.79 -3.03 18.14
C TYR A 22 15.39 -3.77 16.87
N ASN A 23 16.06 -4.88 16.53
CA ASN A 23 15.70 -5.69 15.37
C ASN A 23 14.27 -6.24 15.50
N ASP A 24 13.89 -6.76 16.67
CA ASP A 24 12.54 -7.27 16.91
C ASP A 24 11.49 -6.16 16.77
N ASN A 25 11.80 -4.95 17.25
CA ASN A 25 10.93 -3.79 17.07
C ASN A 25 10.82 -3.35 15.62
N ILE A 26 11.92 -3.37 14.85
CA ILE A 26 11.92 -3.06 13.42
C ILE A 26 11.00 -4.05 12.69
N LEU A 27 11.16 -5.35 12.91
CA LEU A 27 10.32 -6.38 12.29
C LEU A 27 8.84 -6.16 12.61
N ARG A 28 8.52 -5.88 13.88
CA ARG A 28 7.13 -5.60 14.29
C ARG A 28 6.56 -4.34 13.60
N LEU A 29 7.38 -3.31 13.42
CA LEU A 29 6.95 -2.09 12.72
C LEU A 29 6.75 -2.36 11.23
N GLU A 30 7.62 -3.12 10.59
CA GLU A 30 7.49 -3.51 9.18
C GLU A 30 6.19 -4.30 8.94
N MET A 31 5.90 -5.29 9.79
CA MET A 31 4.64 -6.03 9.73
C MET A 31 3.42 -5.12 9.87
N LYS A 32 3.47 -4.16 10.83
CA LYS A 32 2.36 -3.21 11.01
C LYS A 32 2.18 -2.30 9.79
N VAL A 33 3.27 -1.88 9.15
CA VAL A 33 3.20 -1.08 7.92
C VAL A 33 2.57 -1.90 6.79
N GLU A 34 2.96 -3.17 6.64
CA GLU A 34 2.36 -4.06 5.65
C GLU A 34 0.85 -4.27 5.89
N GLU A 35 0.43 -4.52 7.12
CA GLU A 35 -0.99 -4.64 7.48
C GLU A 35 -1.79 -3.38 7.16
N LEU A 36 -1.23 -2.20 7.45
CA LEU A 36 -1.85 -0.91 7.10
C LEU A 36 -1.96 -0.72 5.58
N GLN A 37 -0.93 -1.08 4.83
CA GLN A 37 -0.95 -1.04 3.37
C GLN A 37 -1.96 -2.03 2.78
N ASN A 38 -2.04 -3.25 3.32
CA ASN A 38 -2.98 -4.26 2.86
C ASN A 38 -4.42 -3.88 3.19
N SER A 39 -4.68 -3.38 4.40
CA SER A 39 -6.02 -2.94 4.82
C SER A 39 -6.52 -1.74 4.00
N SER A 40 -5.65 -0.77 3.68
CA SER A 40 -6.01 0.36 2.81
C SER A 40 -6.32 -0.05 1.37
N LYS A 41 -5.68 -1.11 0.86
CA LYS A 41 -5.93 -1.64 -0.50
C LYS A 41 -7.16 -2.53 -0.61
N ARG A 42 -7.73 -3.04 0.50
CA ARG A 42 -8.89 -3.96 0.45
C ARG A 42 -10.13 -3.38 -0.21
N SER A 43 -10.31 -2.06 -0.17
CA SER A 43 -11.45 -1.37 -0.77
C SER A 43 -11.17 -0.84 -2.18
N ILE A 44 -9.99 -1.12 -2.75
CA ILE A 44 -9.59 -0.62 -4.06
C ILE A 44 -9.79 -1.73 -5.10
N VAL A 45 -10.46 -1.39 -6.20
CA VAL A 45 -10.67 -2.30 -7.33
C VAL A 45 -9.91 -1.77 -8.53
N GLU A 46 -8.95 -2.56 -9.02
CA GLU A 46 -8.13 -2.18 -10.17
C GLU A 46 -8.77 -2.61 -11.49
N PHE A 47 -9.14 -1.64 -12.33
CA PHE A 47 -9.53 -1.87 -13.72
C PHE A 47 -8.32 -1.66 -14.63
N ARG A 48 -7.84 -2.74 -15.24
CA ARG A 48 -6.67 -2.75 -16.13
C ARG A 48 -7.09 -2.80 -17.60
N ASN A 49 -6.17 -2.40 -18.48
CA ASN A 49 -6.34 -2.42 -19.95
C ASN A 49 -7.52 -1.60 -20.47
N ILE A 50 -7.92 -0.58 -19.72
CA ILE A 50 -8.92 0.39 -20.17
C ILE A 50 -8.21 1.49 -20.97
N PRO A 51 -8.59 1.74 -22.24
CA PRO A 51 -8.06 2.86 -23.02
C PRO A 51 -8.26 4.19 -22.29
N GLN A 52 -7.25 5.06 -22.35
CA GLN A 52 -7.32 6.39 -21.77
C GLN A 52 -7.77 7.41 -22.81
N LYS A 53 -8.73 8.26 -22.45
CA LYS A 53 -9.08 9.44 -23.27
C LYS A 53 -8.26 10.67 -22.84
N GLU A 54 -8.02 11.59 -23.77
CA GLU A 54 -7.47 12.89 -23.41
C GLU A 54 -8.50 13.68 -22.57
N LYS A 55 -8.07 14.19 -21.41
CA LYS A 55 -8.89 14.96 -20.47
C LYS A 55 -10.12 14.22 -19.91
N GLU A 56 -9.93 12.99 -19.46
CA GLU A 56 -10.97 12.26 -18.70
C GLU A 56 -11.41 13.01 -17.44
N THR A 57 -12.72 13.08 -17.21
CA THR A 57 -13.31 13.58 -15.97
C THR A 57 -13.72 12.43 -15.05
N ALA A 58 -13.92 12.70 -13.76
CA ALA A 58 -14.41 11.68 -12.82
C ALA A 58 -15.77 11.07 -13.25
N ALA A 59 -16.63 11.87 -13.91
CA ALA A 59 -17.90 11.39 -14.44
C ALA A 59 -17.73 10.39 -15.59
N ASP A 60 -16.73 10.61 -16.46
CA ASP A 60 -16.38 9.67 -17.54
C ASP A 60 -15.90 8.33 -16.97
N LEU A 61 -15.04 8.39 -15.95
CA LEU A 61 -14.53 7.21 -15.26
C LEU A 61 -15.67 6.43 -14.57
N MET A 62 -16.58 7.13 -13.89
CA MET A 62 -17.72 6.50 -13.21
C MET A 62 -18.69 5.85 -14.21
N SER A 63 -18.89 6.46 -15.37
CA SER A 63 -19.71 5.92 -16.44
C SER A 63 -19.11 4.63 -17.02
N LEU A 64 -17.79 4.59 -17.16
CA LEU A 64 -17.07 3.40 -17.57
C LEU A 64 -17.20 2.28 -16.53
N VAL A 65 -16.94 2.56 -15.25
CA VAL A 65 -17.04 1.57 -14.16
C VAL A 65 -18.47 1.02 -14.08
N SER A 66 -19.48 1.89 -14.16
CA SER A 66 -20.89 1.48 -14.23
C SER A 66 -21.17 0.57 -15.43
N SER A 67 -20.56 0.84 -16.58
CA SER A 67 -20.72 0.02 -17.79
C SER A 67 -20.08 -1.36 -17.62
N VAL A 68 -18.90 -1.43 -17.01
CA VAL A 68 -18.24 -2.70 -16.68
C VAL A 68 -19.06 -3.48 -15.66
N GLY A 69 -19.56 -2.82 -14.62
CA GLY A 69 -20.46 -3.41 -13.61
C GLY A 69 -21.67 -4.08 -14.26
N LYS A 70 -22.36 -3.38 -15.18
CA LYS A 70 -23.49 -3.93 -15.93
C LYS A 70 -23.14 -5.20 -16.71
N VAL A 71 -21.95 -5.25 -17.33
CA VAL A 71 -21.49 -6.44 -18.08
C VAL A 71 -21.29 -7.64 -17.16
N VAL A 72 -20.83 -7.42 -15.93
CA VAL A 72 -20.63 -8.49 -14.92
C VAL A 72 -21.84 -8.67 -13.99
N ASN A 73 -22.97 -8.03 -14.31
CA ASN A 73 -24.20 -8.05 -13.52
C ASN A 73 -24.02 -7.59 -12.06
N VAL A 74 -23.21 -6.54 -11.86
CA VAL A 74 -22.98 -5.86 -10.57
C VAL A 74 -23.39 -4.41 -10.70
N GLU A 75 -24.30 -3.97 -9.83
CA GLU A 75 -24.67 -2.56 -9.73
C GLU A 75 -23.65 -1.81 -8.86
N ILE A 76 -23.05 -0.75 -9.41
CA ILE A 76 -22.05 0.07 -8.73
C ILE A 76 -22.59 1.50 -8.63
N PRO A 77 -23.32 1.84 -7.56
CA PRO A 77 -23.85 3.19 -7.37
C PRO A 77 -22.73 4.17 -7.07
N SER A 78 -22.79 5.38 -7.64
CA SER A 78 -21.77 6.42 -7.42
C SER A 78 -21.65 6.86 -5.97
N THR A 79 -22.71 6.68 -5.17
CA THR A 79 -22.72 6.99 -3.73
C THR A 79 -21.85 6.04 -2.90
N GLU A 80 -21.53 4.85 -3.41
CA GLU A 80 -20.67 3.87 -2.74
C GLU A 80 -19.20 3.97 -3.16
N VAL A 81 -18.92 4.76 -4.20
CA VAL A 81 -17.56 5.01 -4.67
C VAL A 81 -17.00 6.23 -3.93
N ARG A 82 -15.95 6.01 -3.14
CA ARG A 82 -15.29 7.09 -2.39
C ARG A 82 -14.48 8.01 -3.32
N ASP A 83 -13.63 7.42 -4.13
CA ASP A 83 -12.72 8.09 -5.04
C ASP A 83 -12.61 7.27 -6.33
N ILE A 84 -12.37 7.94 -7.46
CA ILE A 84 -12.14 7.29 -8.76
C ILE A 84 -11.09 8.05 -9.56
N TYR A 85 -10.00 7.38 -9.93
CA TYR A 85 -8.89 8.02 -10.63
C TYR A 85 -8.00 7.03 -11.37
N ARG A 86 -7.16 7.55 -12.27
CA ARG A 86 -6.09 6.75 -12.88
C ARG A 86 -4.90 6.67 -11.94
N GLY A 87 -4.45 5.46 -11.65
CA GLY A 87 -3.24 5.22 -10.87
C GLY A 87 -1.97 5.73 -11.55
N PRO A 88 -0.84 5.76 -10.83
CA PRO A 88 0.45 6.12 -11.40
C PRO A 88 0.87 5.12 -12.49
N GLY A 89 1.50 5.61 -13.55
CA GLY A 89 1.95 4.77 -14.66
C GLY A 89 2.67 5.55 -15.75
N LYS A 90 3.33 4.83 -16.67
CA LYS A 90 4.05 5.43 -17.80
C LYS A 90 3.07 6.18 -18.73
N PRO A 91 3.47 7.32 -19.33
CA PRO A 91 2.60 8.11 -20.21
C PRO A 91 2.04 7.31 -21.39
N ASP A 92 2.84 6.40 -21.94
CA ASP A 92 2.52 5.65 -23.17
C ASP A 92 1.81 4.31 -22.90
N MET A 93 1.43 4.05 -21.64
CA MET A 93 0.71 2.83 -21.24
C MET A 93 -0.63 3.18 -20.61
N ASN A 94 -1.64 2.35 -20.88
CA ASN A 94 -2.94 2.46 -20.24
C ASN A 94 -2.78 2.31 -18.72
N LYS A 95 -3.02 3.41 -18.00
CA LYS A 95 -2.98 3.42 -16.53
C LYS A 95 -4.20 2.69 -15.97
N ALA A 96 -3.97 1.91 -14.92
CA ALA A 96 -5.05 1.28 -14.19
C ALA A 96 -5.99 2.35 -13.62
N LEU A 97 -7.30 2.08 -13.63
CA LEU A 97 -8.29 2.88 -12.93
C LEU A 97 -8.49 2.25 -11.54
N LEU A 98 -8.44 3.09 -10.51
CA LEU A 98 -8.55 2.77 -9.09
C LEU A 98 -9.80 3.42 -8.51
#